data_AF-A0A4Q5YVH0-F1
#
_entry.id   AF-A0A4Q5YVH0-F1
#
_cell.length_a   1.000
_cell.length_b   1.000
_cell.length_c   1.000
_cell.angle_alpha   90.00
_cell.angle_beta   90.00
_cell.angle_gamma   90.00
#
_symmetry.space_group_name_H-M   'P 1'
#
loop_
_entity.id
_entity.type
_entity.pdbx_description
1 polymer ?
#
loop_
_entity_poly.entity_id
_entity_poly.type
_entity_poly.pdbx_seq_one_letter_code
_entity_poly.pdbx_strand_id
1 'polypeptide(L)'
;GYAIVSIINRDKKITLITANTEQGLLYGSFRFLRLIQTGKGITNLKIHDAPSIDRRILNHWDNLNRTVERGYAGLSLWNWHTLPQYVDQRYTDYARANASIGINGTVLTNVNANALILSEAYLEKVKVLADLFRQYGIKVYLTARFSAPIEAGGLKTADPLNKDVQQWWQQKAAEIYRLIPDFGGFLVKANSEGQPGPQNYGRSHAEGANMLADAVKPFGGIVIWRAFVYSNEIPADRVKQASLEFKPLDGQFRDNVMVQVKNGPLDFQPREPFHPLFGAMPKTPLVLEFQLTQEYLGQATHLVYEAPLFRECLDSDTYASGKGATVAKIIDGSVDKHPMSAIAGVTNIGNERNWTGHPFAQANWYAFGRLAWDHRLTAADIADEWIRQSFSNDQQFVSQVKTMMLHSR
;
A
#
# COMPACT_ATOMS: atom_id res chain seq x y z
N GLY A 1 -1.90 2.20 -18.14
CA GLY A 1 -2.93 1.23 -18.58
C GLY A 1 -2.47 0.49 -19.82
N TYR A 2 -3.35 -0.30 -20.42
CA TYR A 2 -3.09 -1.15 -21.58
C TYR A 2 -4.35 -1.34 -22.42
N ALA A 3 -4.18 -1.91 -23.61
CA ALA A 3 -5.25 -2.42 -24.45
C ALA A 3 -4.98 -3.87 -24.86
N ILE A 4 -6.03 -4.70 -24.90
CA ILE A 4 -6.00 -6.07 -25.42
C ILE A 4 -7.07 -6.18 -26.50
N VAL A 5 -6.64 -6.36 -27.74
CA VAL A 5 -7.53 -6.34 -28.90
C VAL A 5 -7.27 -7.53 -29.82
N SER A 6 -8.34 -8.17 -30.30
CA SER A 6 -8.26 -9.15 -31.38
C SER A 6 -8.28 -8.43 -32.72
N ILE A 7 -7.25 -8.64 -33.54
CA ILE A 7 -7.10 -8.00 -34.85
C ILE A 7 -6.83 -9.06 -35.93
N ILE A 8 -7.04 -8.68 -37.19
CA ILE A 8 -6.57 -9.42 -38.36
C ILE A 8 -5.40 -8.65 -38.96
N ASN A 9 -4.25 -9.28 -39.08
CA ASN A 9 -3.06 -8.70 -39.70
C ASN A 9 -2.48 -9.70 -40.70
N ARG A 10 -2.41 -9.33 -41.99
CA ARG A 10 -1.97 -10.21 -43.09
C ARG A 10 -2.67 -11.58 -43.04
N ASP A 11 -4.00 -11.55 -42.97
CA ASP A 11 -4.90 -12.72 -42.88
C ASP A 11 -4.71 -13.63 -41.66
N LYS A 12 -3.89 -13.24 -40.69
CA LYS A 12 -3.72 -13.95 -39.41
C LYS A 12 -4.52 -13.27 -38.31
N LYS A 13 -5.26 -14.07 -37.53
CA LYS A 13 -5.89 -13.62 -36.28
C LYS A 13 -4.82 -13.46 -35.21
N ILE A 14 -4.71 -12.27 -34.64
CA ILE A 14 -3.71 -11.92 -33.63
C ILE A 14 -4.43 -11.34 -32.41
N THR A 15 -4.03 -11.76 -31.22
CA THR A 15 -4.33 -11.02 -29.98
C THR A 15 -3.19 -10.06 -29.71
N LEU A 16 -3.45 -8.76 -29.87
CA LEU A 16 -2.48 -7.71 -29.61
C LEU A 16 -2.66 -7.20 -28.18
N ILE A 17 -1.58 -7.26 -27.40
CA ILE A 17 -1.45 -6.57 -26.10
C ILE A 17 -0.55 -5.37 -26.34
N THR A 18 -1.04 -4.17 -26.05
CA THR A 18 -0.30 -2.92 -26.28
C THR A 18 -0.49 -1.94 -25.12
N ALA A 19 0.49 -1.08 -24.90
CA ALA A 19 0.46 -0.05 -23.87
C ALA A 19 1.44 1.08 -24.21
N ASN A 20 1.27 2.22 -23.55
CA ASN A 20 2.17 3.37 -23.69
C ASN A 20 3.48 3.20 -22.89
N THR A 21 3.55 2.20 -22.00
CA THR A 21 4.71 1.92 -21.16
C THR A 21 4.93 0.42 -21.03
N GLU A 22 6.17 0.02 -20.75
CA GLU A 22 6.53 -1.39 -20.49
C GLU A 22 5.71 -1.97 -19.32
N GLN A 23 5.49 -1.17 -18.29
CA GLN A 23 4.66 -1.55 -17.15
C GLN A 23 3.22 -1.85 -17.55
N GLY A 24 2.66 -1.07 -18.49
CA GLY A 24 1.35 -1.36 -19.05
C GLY A 24 1.31 -2.69 -19.80
N LEU A 25 2.37 -3.05 -20.54
CA LEU A 25 2.48 -4.35 -21.22
C LEU A 25 2.49 -5.51 -20.21
N LEU A 26 3.19 -5.35 -19.08
CA LEU A 26 3.22 -6.34 -18.00
C LEU A 26 1.80 -6.56 -17.42
N TYR A 27 1.11 -5.47 -17.06
CA TYR A 27 -0.26 -5.56 -16.54
C TYR A 27 -1.24 -6.14 -17.56
N GLY A 28 -1.13 -5.74 -18.83
CA GLY A 28 -1.94 -6.29 -19.92
C GLY A 28 -1.71 -7.78 -20.14
N SER A 29 -0.45 -8.24 -20.01
CA SER A 29 -0.09 -9.66 -20.05
C SER A 29 -0.75 -10.45 -18.92
N PHE A 30 -0.68 -9.95 -17.68
CA PHE A 30 -1.36 -10.58 -16.56
C PHE A 30 -2.89 -10.57 -16.69
N ARG A 31 -3.47 -9.50 -17.25
CA ARG A 31 -4.91 -9.48 -17.55
C ARG A 31 -5.28 -10.54 -18.58
N PHE A 32 -4.48 -10.70 -19.63
CA PHE A 32 -4.72 -11.72 -20.65
C PHE A 32 -4.65 -13.13 -20.08
N LEU A 33 -3.63 -13.42 -19.26
CA LEU A 33 -3.53 -14.69 -18.53
C LEU A 33 -4.74 -14.93 -17.63
N ARG A 34 -5.18 -13.91 -16.89
CA ARG A 34 -6.38 -13.99 -16.05
C ARG A 34 -7.63 -14.34 -16.86
N LEU A 35 -7.80 -13.83 -18.09
CA LEU A 35 -8.92 -14.23 -18.97
C LEU A 35 -8.88 -15.73 -19.27
N ILE A 36 -7.70 -16.26 -19.61
CA ILE A 36 -7.51 -17.69 -19.89
C ILE A 36 -7.80 -18.52 -18.64
N GLN A 37 -7.22 -18.16 -17.49
CA GLN A 37 -7.36 -18.90 -16.23
C GLN A 37 -8.81 -18.93 -15.73
N THR A 38 -9.60 -17.90 -16.05
CA THR A 38 -11.02 -17.79 -15.67
C THR A 38 -11.98 -18.30 -16.75
N GLY A 39 -11.46 -18.97 -17.80
CA GLY A 39 -12.26 -19.57 -18.86
C GLY A 39 -13.04 -18.56 -19.72
N LYS A 40 -12.62 -17.29 -19.75
CA LYS A 40 -13.27 -16.25 -20.57
C LYS A 40 -12.82 -16.40 -22.04
N GLY A 41 -13.72 -16.07 -22.97
CA GLY A 41 -13.42 -16.13 -24.40
C GLY A 41 -12.33 -15.14 -24.81
N ILE A 42 -11.39 -15.59 -25.65
CA ILE A 42 -10.21 -14.81 -26.10
C ILE A 42 -10.18 -14.49 -27.60
N THR A 43 -11.27 -14.71 -28.32
CA THR A 43 -11.31 -14.62 -29.79
C THR A 43 -11.70 -13.25 -30.34
N ASN A 44 -12.46 -12.45 -29.57
CA ASN A 44 -13.01 -11.15 -29.97
C ASN A 44 -12.78 -10.10 -28.87
N LEU A 45 -11.52 -9.90 -28.47
CA LEU A 45 -11.16 -9.01 -27.38
C LEU A 45 -11.20 -7.54 -27.81
N LYS A 46 -11.76 -6.69 -26.95
CA LYS A 46 -11.72 -5.22 -27.06
C LYS A 46 -11.68 -4.62 -25.66
N ILE A 47 -10.54 -4.77 -24.99
CA ILE A 47 -10.34 -4.35 -23.60
C ILE A 47 -9.42 -3.13 -23.59
N HIS A 48 -9.84 -2.09 -22.90
CA HIS A 48 -9.00 -0.96 -22.52
C HIS A 48 -9.10 -0.81 -21.01
N ASP A 49 -7.97 -0.71 -20.34
CA ASP A 49 -7.95 -0.73 -18.88
C ASP A 49 -6.79 0.08 -18.33
N ALA A 50 -7.04 0.80 -17.24
CA ALA A 50 -6.08 1.66 -16.58
C ALA A 50 -6.43 1.74 -15.08
N PRO A 51 -5.44 1.85 -14.20
CA PRO A 51 -5.70 1.92 -12.77
C PRO A 51 -6.39 3.24 -12.41
N SER A 52 -7.37 3.19 -11.51
CA SER A 52 -8.03 4.36 -10.93
C SER A 52 -7.11 5.11 -9.95
N ILE A 53 -6.25 4.39 -9.22
CA ILE A 53 -5.37 4.95 -8.18
C ILE A 53 -3.92 4.78 -8.62
N ASP A 54 -3.09 5.84 -8.55
CA ASP A 54 -1.71 5.84 -9.04
C ASP A 54 -0.77 4.94 -8.22
N ARG A 55 -0.70 5.13 -6.90
CA ARG A 55 0.13 4.33 -5.99
C ARG A 55 -0.70 3.26 -5.29
N ARG A 56 -0.34 2.00 -5.47
CA ARG A 56 -1.06 0.83 -4.95
C ARG A 56 -0.05 0.00 -4.16
N ILE A 57 0.00 0.26 -2.85
CA ILE A 57 1.16 -0.06 -2.00
C ILE A 57 0.79 -1.15 -0.98
N LEU A 58 1.71 -2.09 -0.74
CA LEU A 58 1.65 -2.96 0.43
C LEU A 58 2.58 -2.46 1.54
N ASN A 59 2.04 -2.40 2.76
CA ASN A 59 2.80 -2.12 3.97
C ASN A 59 3.13 -3.44 4.67
N HIS A 60 4.42 -3.72 4.87
CA HIS A 60 4.90 -4.86 5.65
C HIS A 60 5.17 -4.41 7.08
N TRP A 61 4.58 -5.06 8.07
CA TRP A 61 4.87 -4.81 9.48
C TRP A 61 6.01 -5.69 9.98
N ASP A 62 7.06 -5.75 9.18
CA ASP A 62 8.15 -6.71 9.32
C ASP A 62 9.30 -6.08 10.12
N ASN A 63 9.68 -6.75 11.20
CA ASN A 63 10.85 -6.38 11.99
C ASN A 63 12.13 -6.93 11.34
N LEU A 64 13.27 -6.30 11.63
CA LEU A 64 14.56 -6.69 11.05
C LEU A 64 15.06 -8.07 11.54
N ASN A 65 14.53 -8.58 12.66
CA ASN A 65 14.75 -9.96 13.13
C ASN A 65 13.77 -10.96 12.47
N ARG A 66 13.02 -10.51 11.46
CA ARG A 66 12.04 -11.26 10.67
C ARG A 66 10.75 -11.65 11.39
N THR A 67 10.52 -11.24 12.64
CA THR A 67 9.16 -11.33 13.19
C THR A 67 8.26 -10.31 12.48
N VAL A 68 6.98 -10.63 12.36
CA VAL A 68 5.99 -9.73 11.73
C VAL A 68 5.00 -9.31 12.80
N GLU A 69 4.90 -8.01 13.07
CA GLU A 69 3.91 -7.47 13.98
C GLU A 69 2.52 -7.67 13.38
N ARG A 70 1.64 -8.34 14.13
CA ARG A 70 0.33 -8.82 13.64
C ARG A 70 0.45 -9.71 12.40
N GLY A 71 1.55 -10.46 12.29
CA GLY A 71 1.74 -11.47 11.26
C GLY A 71 1.25 -12.85 11.70
N TYR A 72 0.40 -13.45 10.88
CA TYR A 72 -0.20 -14.77 11.14
C TYR A 72 0.19 -15.81 10.07
N ALA A 73 1.19 -15.48 9.25
CA ALA A 73 1.63 -16.27 8.10
C ALA A 73 3.14 -16.56 8.14
N GLY A 74 3.69 -16.73 9.35
CA GLY A 74 5.09 -17.02 9.58
C GLY A 74 5.97 -15.77 9.72
N LEU A 75 7.25 -15.92 9.39
CA LEU A 75 8.27 -14.87 9.43
C LEU A 75 8.20 -13.98 8.18
N SER A 76 8.85 -12.82 8.27
CA SER A 76 9.13 -11.94 7.13
C SER A 76 9.77 -12.72 5.97
N LEU A 77 9.32 -12.39 4.75
CA LEU A 77 9.95 -12.86 3.53
C LEU A 77 11.41 -12.41 3.45
N TRP A 78 11.71 -11.19 3.92
CA TRP A 78 13.01 -10.57 3.80
C TRP A 78 14.01 -11.25 4.72
N ASN A 79 14.86 -12.10 4.15
CA ASN A 79 15.90 -12.76 4.92
C ASN A 79 17.15 -11.88 4.96
N TRP A 80 17.09 -10.84 5.80
CA TRP A 80 18.15 -9.84 5.93
C TRP A 80 19.52 -10.45 6.24
N HIS A 81 19.58 -11.60 6.91
CA HIS A 81 20.84 -12.25 7.26
C HIS A 81 21.58 -12.84 6.05
N THR A 82 20.84 -13.30 5.04
CA THR A 82 21.43 -13.94 3.86
C THR A 82 21.57 -12.98 2.67
N LEU A 83 20.81 -11.87 2.67
CA LEU A 83 21.02 -10.78 1.73
C LEU A 83 22.34 -10.03 2.04
N PRO A 84 23.03 -9.48 1.03
CA PRO A 84 22.73 -9.55 -0.40
C PRO A 84 23.18 -10.85 -1.11
N GLN A 85 23.92 -11.72 -0.43
CA GLN A 85 24.63 -12.86 -1.06
C GLN A 85 23.69 -13.95 -1.59
N TYR A 86 22.57 -14.19 -0.91
CA TYR A 86 21.54 -15.14 -1.33
C TYR A 86 20.23 -14.42 -1.61
N VAL A 87 19.82 -14.46 -2.88
CA VAL A 87 18.58 -13.88 -3.37
C VAL A 87 17.57 -15.01 -3.55
N ASP A 88 16.61 -15.11 -2.63
CA ASP A 88 15.61 -16.18 -2.64
C ASP A 88 14.66 -16.01 -3.83
N GLN A 89 14.36 -17.10 -4.54
CA GLN A 89 13.40 -17.12 -5.65
C GLN A 89 12.02 -16.57 -5.25
N ARG A 90 11.64 -16.71 -3.97
CA ARG A 90 10.39 -16.13 -3.45
C ARG A 90 10.31 -14.62 -3.61
N TYR A 91 11.42 -13.89 -3.73
CA TYR A 91 11.37 -12.45 -4.00
C TYR A 91 10.81 -12.17 -5.40
N THR A 92 11.20 -12.97 -6.38
CA THR A 92 10.61 -12.94 -7.73
C THR A 92 9.15 -13.35 -7.72
N ASP A 93 8.78 -14.38 -6.98
CA ASP A 93 7.39 -14.84 -6.94
C ASP A 93 6.48 -13.83 -6.23
N TYR A 94 6.97 -13.16 -5.18
CA TYR A 94 6.30 -12.03 -4.53
C TYR A 94 6.06 -10.88 -5.53
N ALA A 95 7.10 -10.49 -6.28
CA ALA A 95 6.98 -9.41 -7.25
C ALA A 95 6.00 -9.75 -8.37
N ARG A 96 6.05 -10.99 -8.88
CA ARG A 96 5.11 -11.54 -9.87
C ARG A 96 3.66 -11.48 -9.37
N ALA A 97 3.41 -11.97 -8.15
CA ALA A 97 2.07 -12.01 -7.58
C ALA A 97 1.49 -10.60 -7.40
N ASN A 98 2.28 -9.65 -6.88
CA ASN A 98 1.85 -8.26 -6.72
C ASN A 98 1.58 -7.57 -8.07
N ALA A 99 2.49 -7.72 -9.04
CA ALA A 99 2.29 -7.14 -10.37
C ALA A 99 1.07 -7.74 -11.09
N SER A 100 0.73 -9.00 -10.85
CA SER A 100 -0.44 -9.66 -11.45
C SER A 100 -1.78 -9.01 -11.10
N ILE A 101 -1.84 -8.39 -9.92
CA ILE A 101 -3.00 -7.64 -9.42
C ILE A 101 -2.76 -6.13 -9.40
N GLY A 102 -1.69 -5.67 -10.08
CA GLY A 102 -1.44 -4.26 -10.32
C GLY A 102 -0.76 -3.50 -9.18
N ILE A 103 -0.38 -4.14 -8.07
CA ILE A 103 0.38 -3.49 -6.98
C ILE A 103 1.71 -2.99 -7.54
N ASN A 104 2.09 -1.76 -7.19
CA ASN A 104 3.28 -1.07 -7.74
C ASN A 104 4.17 -0.42 -6.68
N GLY A 105 3.92 -0.70 -5.41
CA GLY A 105 4.78 -0.25 -4.33
C GLY A 105 4.77 -1.19 -3.13
N THR A 106 5.86 -1.21 -2.38
CA THR A 106 5.94 -1.96 -1.14
C THR A 106 6.83 -1.24 -0.12
N VAL A 107 6.30 -1.07 1.09
CA VAL A 107 7.08 -0.64 2.27
C VAL A 107 7.58 -1.90 2.96
N LEU A 108 8.89 -2.07 3.06
CA LEU A 108 9.51 -3.35 3.47
C LEU A 108 9.54 -3.58 4.98
N THR A 109 9.39 -2.53 5.78
CA THR A 109 9.68 -2.56 7.21
C THR A 109 8.53 -2.03 8.05
N ASN A 110 8.50 -2.50 9.30
CA ASN A 110 7.48 -2.13 10.27
C ASN A 110 7.38 -0.62 10.49
N VAL A 111 6.15 -0.13 10.65
CA VAL A 111 5.82 1.25 11.02
C VAL A 111 6.33 1.61 12.40
N ASN A 112 6.47 0.63 13.31
CA ASN A 112 7.27 0.76 14.52
C ASN A 112 8.77 0.67 14.14
N ALA A 113 9.24 1.73 13.48
CA ALA A 113 10.46 1.74 12.69
C ALA A 113 11.72 1.57 13.55
N ASN A 114 12.74 0.93 12.95
CA ASN A 114 14.08 0.79 13.50
C ASN A 114 15.08 1.52 12.57
N ALA A 115 15.88 2.44 13.12
CA ALA A 115 16.82 3.26 12.33
C ALA A 115 17.89 2.44 11.59
N LEU A 116 18.15 1.19 12.03
CA LEU A 116 19.15 0.30 11.43
C LEU A 116 18.90 0.04 9.93
N ILE A 117 17.66 0.08 9.47
CA ILE A 117 17.33 -0.09 8.03
C ILE A 117 17.97 1.00 7.15
N LEU A 118 18.30 2.16 7.72
CA LEU A 118 18.92 3.30 7.04
C LEU A 118 20.46 3.23 7.05
N SER A 119 21.05 2.21 7.66
CA SER A 119 22.50 1.97 7.59
C SER A 119 22.91 1.46 6.20
N GLU A 120 24.14 1.76 5.78
CA GLU A 120 24.69 1.34 4.49
C GLU A 120 24.54 -0.19 4.27
N ALA A 121 24.90 -0.99 5.28
CA ALA A 121 24.81 -2.45 5.22
C ALA A 121 23.39 -2.98 4.99
N TYR A 122 22.36 -2.27 5.48
CA TYR A 122 20.97 -2.62 5.19
C TYR A 122 20.51 -2.06 3.85
N LEU A 123 20.93 -0.86 3.46
CA LEU A 123 20.58 -0.28 2.17
C LEU A 123 21.12 -1.11 1.00
N GLU A 124 22.28 -1.77 1.13
CA GLU A 124 22.76 -2.76 0.16
C GLU A 124 21.80 -3.96 0.00
N LYS A 125 21.22 -4.43 1.11
CA LYS A 125 20.22 -5.52 1.09
C LYS A 125 18.90 -5.05 0.47
N VAL A 126 18.46 -3.84 0.80
CA VAL A 126 17.27 -3.22 0.23
C VAL A 126 17.44 -3.01 -1.28
N LYS A 127 18.63 -2.62 -1.72
CA LYS A 127 18.96 -2.46 -3.15
C LYS A 127 18.70 -3.75 -3.93
N VAL A 128 19.10 -4.91 -3.42
CA VAL A 128 18.84 -6.20 -4.09
C VAL A 128 17.34 -6.44 -4.30
N LEU A 129 16.52 -6.17 -3.28
CA LEU A 129 15.07 -6.30 -3.37
C LEU A 129 14.50 -5.29 -4.38
N ALA A 130 14.95 -4.03 -4.33
CA ALA A 130 14.50 -2.98 -5.25
C ALA A 130 14.86 -3.29 -6.71
N ASP A 131 16.07 -3.78 -6.97
CA ASP A 131 16.52 -4.14 -8.32
C ASP A 131 15.68 -5.27 -8.91
N LEU A 132 15.28 -6.23 -8.09
CA LEU A 132 14.40 -7.31 -8.48
C LEU A 132 12.97 -6.78 -8.75
N PHE A 133 12.43 -6.01 -7.82
CA PHE A 133 11.06 -5.50 -7.86
C PHE A 133 10.81 -4.50 -8.98
N ARG A 134 11.85 -3.76 -9.39
CA ARG A 134 11.82 -2.84 -10.53
C ARG A 134 11.42 -3.52 -11.84
N GLN A 135 11.82 -4.77 -12.05
CA GLN A 135 11.45 -5.55 -13.24
C GLN A 135 9.94 -5.83 -13.33
N TYR A 136 9.24 -5.71 -12.20
CA TYR A 136 7.81 -5.86 -12.07
C TYR A 136 7.09 -4.52 -11.84
N GLY A 137 7.84 -3.40 -11.94
CA GLY A 137 7.39 -2.03 -11.67
C GLY A 137 6.88 -1.79 -10.27
N ILE A 138 7.48 -2.47 -9.30
CA ILE A 138 7.18 -2.27 -7.89
C ILE A 138 8.30 -1.40 -7.29
N LYS A 139 7.95 -0.19 -6.86
CA LYS A 139 8.87 0.67 -6.13
C LYS A 139 9.02 0.22 -4.68
N VAL A 140 10.24 0.30 -4.16
CA VAL A 140 10.51 0.07 -2.74
C VAL A 140 10.38 1.38 -1.98
N TYR A 141 9.75 1.29 -0.81
CA TYR A 141 9.63 2.33 0.20
C TYR A 141 10.20 1.79 1.52
N LEU A 142 10.63 2.68 2.41
CA LEU A 142 11.08 2.31 3.75
C LEU A 142 10.33 3.10 4.81
N THR A 143 10.28 2.58 6.03
CA THR A 143 9.81 3.37 7.16
C THR A 143 10.91 4.29 7.68
N ALA A 144 10.61 5.57 7.80
CA ALA A 144 11.53 6.55 8.37
C ALA A 144 11.27 6.66 9.87
N ARG A 145 12.20 6.15 10.68
CA ARG A 145 12.20 6.40 12.11
C ARG A 145 12.55 7.87 12.35
N PHE A 146 11.63 8.66 12.91
CA PHE A 146 11.80 10.11 13.02
C PHE A 146 13.06 10.51 13.82
N SER A 147 13.40 9.74 14.86
CA SER A 147 14.59 9.93 15.71
C SER A 147 15.89 9.37 15.12
N ALA A 148 15.90 8.85 13.88
CA ALA A 148 17.10 8.30 13.26
C ALA A 148 18.33 9.25 13.25
N PRO A 149 18.19 10.60 13.12
CA PRO A 149 19.34 11.49 13.25
C PRO A 149 20.07 11.35 14.60
N ILE A 150 19.38 11.00 15.68
CA ILE A 150 20.00 10.74 16.98
C ILE A 150 20.65 9.35 16.98
N GLU A 151 19.86 8.33 16.67
CA GLU A 151 20.24 6.92 16.86
C GLU A 151 21.30 6.44 15.87
N ALA A 152 21.21 6.90 14.61
CA ALA A 152 22.12 6.53 13.53
C ALA A 152 23.03 7.68 13.09
N GLY A 153 22.65 8.93 13.34
CA GLY A 153 23.43 10.12 12.99
C GLY A 153 24.29 10.70 14.10
N GLY A 154 24.07 10.31 15.36
CA GLY A 154 24.80 10.86 16.51
C GLY A 154 24.44 12.32 16.85
N LEU A 155 23.36 12.88 16.29
CA LEU A 155 22.88 14.21 16.65
C LEU A 155 22.25 14.19 18.04
N LYS A 156 22.21 15.36 18.69
CA LYS A 156 21.58 15.52 20.02
C LYS A 156 20.07 15.72 19.96
N THR A 157 19.50 15.88 18.77
CA THR A 157 18.10 16.21 18.55
C THR A 157 17.60 15.61 17.24
N ALA A 158 16.28 15.50 17.10
CA ALA A 158 15.58 15.22 15.85
C ALA A 158 14.49 16.27 15.56
N ASP A 159 14.63 17.49 16.11
CA ASP A 159 13.75 18.62 15.78
C ASP A 159 13.80 18.90 14.26
N PRO A 160 12.68 18.82 13.53
CA PRO A 160 12.66 19.00 12.08
C PRO A 160 13.04 20.42 11.62
N LEU A 161 13.03 21.41 12.52
CA LEU A 161 13.51 22.77 12.22
C LEU A 161 15.01 22.97 12.51
N ASN A 162 15.68 21.99 13.10
CA ASN A 162 17.12 22.04 13.29
C ASN A 162 17.86 21.79 11.97
N LYS A 163 18.81 22.67 11.63
CA LYS A 163 19.55 22.62 10.35
C LYS A 163 20.36 21.35 10.16
N ASP A 164 20.96 20.83 11.22
CA ASP A 164 21.78 19.61 11.16
C ASP A 164 20.89 18.38 10.92
N VAL A 165 19.68 18.37 11.51
CA VAL A 165 18.67 17.32 11.27
C VAL A 165 18.20 17.33 9.81
N GLN A 166 17.91 18.52 9.27
CA GLN A 166 17.52 18.67 7.86
C GLN A 166 18.63 18.20 6.92
N GLN A 167 19.87 18.61 7.19
CA GLN A 167 21.04 18.20 6.41
C GLN A 167 21.27 16.69 6.49
N TRP A 168 21.10 16.08 7.67
CA TRP A 168 21.22 14.64 7.84
C TRP A 168 20.21 13.87 6.97
N TRP A 169 18.94 14.29 6.97
CA TRP A 169 17.92 13.65 6.14
C TRP A 169 18.16 13.87 4.64
N GLN A 170 18.60 15.05 4.23
CA GLN A 170 18.99 15.31 2.83
C GLN A 170 20.13 14.41 2.37
N GLN A 171 21.17 14.25 3.19
CA GLN A 171 22.29 13.36 2.90
C GLN A 171 21.86 11.89 2.87
N LYS A 172 21.04 11.46 3.84
CA LYS A 172 20.53 10.08 3.88
C LYS A 172 19.64 9.77 2.68
N ALA A 173 18.77 10.71 2.28
CA ALA A 173 17.98 10.57 1.06
C ALA A 173 18.88 10.44 -0.17
N ALA A 174 19.88 11.32 -0.32
CA ALA A 174 20.82 11.26 -1.44
C ALA A 174 21.59 9.93 -1.51
N GLU A 175 21.99 9.37 -0.36
CA GLU A 175 22.62 8.05 -0.28
C GLU A 175 21.68 6.93 -0.76
N ILE A 176 20.43 6.93 -0.28
CA ILE A 176 19.41 5.94 -0.68
C ILE A 176 19.17 6.02 -2.19
N TYR A 177 18.97 7.22 -2.74
CA TYR A 177 18.73 7.41 -4.17
C TYR A 177 19.95 7.10 -5.04
N ARG A 178 21.18 7.21 -4.52
CA ARG A 178 22.38 6.72 -5.21
C ARG A 178 22.36 5.20 -5.37
N LEU A 179 21.90 4.47 -4.35
CA LEU A 179 21.82 3.00 -4.38
C LEU A 179 20.57 2.50 -5.12
N ILE A 180 19.47 3.23 -4.99
CA ILE A 180 18.13 2.88 -5.48
C ILE A 180 17.53 4.11 -6.19
N PRO A 181 17.89 4.36 -7.46
CA PRO A 181 17.52 5.60 -8.17
C PRO A 181 16.03 5.87 -8.31
N ASP A 182 15.20 4.82 -8.23
CA ASP A 182 13.75 4.88 -8.34
C ASP A 182 13.02 4.66 -7.00
N PHE A 183 13.74 4.80 -5.86
CA PHE A 183 13.17 4.69 -4.52
C PHE A 183 11.88 5.50 -4.38
N GLY A 184 10.86 4.88 -3.79
CA GLY A 184 9.53 5.45 -3.70
C GLY A 184 9.43 6.59 -2.69
N GLY A 185 10.20 6.52 -1.60
CA GLY A 185 10.17 7.46 -0.49
C GLY A 185 9.83 6.79 0.83
N PHE A 186 9.27 7.55 1.78
CA PHE A 186 9.14 7.12 3.17
C PHE A 186 7.69 6.93 3.61
N LEU A 187 7.46 5.92 4.44
CA LEU A 187 6.28 5.79 5.30
C LEU A 187 6.64 6.21 6.73
N VAL A 188 5.79 6.96 7.41
CA VAL A 188 6.08 7.48 8.76
C VAL A 188 4.92 7.22 9.73
N LYS A 189 5.23 6.58 10.86
CA LYS A 189 4.40 6.60 12.08
C LYS A 189 5.15 7.44 13.11
N ALA A 190 4.55 8.54 13.52
CA ALA A 190 5.17 9.50 14.44
C ALA A 190 4.15 9.94 15.49
N ASN A 191 4.61 10.17 16.73
CA ASN A 191 3.78 10.57 17.87
C ASN A 191 2.55 9.67 18.09
N SER A 192 2.76 8.36 17.97
CA SER A 192 1.71 7.35 18.11
C SER A 192 2.28 6.10 18.77
N GLU A 193 1.64 5.64 19.84
CA GLU A 193 2.01 4.42 20.58
C GLU A 193 3.50 4.38 20.97
N GLY A 194 4.01 5.51 21.49
CA GLY A 194 5.41 5.64 21.92
C GLY A 194 6.43 5.86 20.78
N GLN A 195 5.99 5.90 19.51
CA GLN A 195 6.89 6.23 18.41
C GLN A 195 7.29 7.72 18.42
N PRO A 196 8.57 8.04 18.18
CA PRO A 196 9.08 9.40 18.18
C PRO A 196 8.49 10.21 17.03
N GLY A 197 8.38 11.52 17.21
CA GLY A 197 7.85 12.40 16.18
C GLY A 197 8.00 13.89 16.51
N PRO A 198 7.55 14.77 15.60
CA PRO A 198 7.73 16.23 15.71
C PRO A 198 7.18 16.82 17.02
N GLN A 199 6.09 16.29 17.58
CA GLN A 199 5.50 16.84 18.81
C GLN A 199 6.42 16.70 20.02
N ASN A 200 7.38 15.76 20.01
CA ASN A 200 8.41 15.65 21.06
C ASN A 200 9.32 16.89 21.11
N TYR A 201 9.31 17.70 20.05
CA TYR A 201 10.10 18.92 19.90
C TYR A 201 9.21 20.17 19.81
N GLY A 202 7.93 20.05 20.18
CA GLY A 202 6.96 21.16 20.07
C GLY A 202 6.63 21.56 18.62
N ARG A 203 6.75 20.62 17.67
CA ARG A 203 6.45 20.83 16.24
C ARG A 203 5.19 20.10 15.81
N SER A 204 4.58 20.60 14.74
CA SER A 204 3.44 19.99 14.07
C SER A 204 3.83 18.81 13.18
N HIS A 205 2.85 17.96 12.85
CA HIS A 205 3.02 16.91 11.85
C HIS A 205 3.40 17.47 10.47
N ALA A 206 2.89 18.64 10.10
CA ALA A 206 3.24 19.30 8.84
C ALA A 206 4.73 19.66 8.80
N GLU A 207 5.28 20.25 9.87
CA GLU A 207 6.72 20.57 9.94
C GLU A 207 7.59 19.31 9.86
N GLY A 208 7.22 18.25 10.58
CA GLY A 208 7.93 16.97 10.52
C GLY A 208 7.88 16.31 9.15
N ALA A 209 6.70 16.25 8.53
CA ALA A 209 6.50 15.67 7.21
C ALA A 209 7.23 16.48 6.12
N ASN A 210 7.13 17.81 6.17
CA ASN A 210 7.72 18.71 5.17
C ASN A 210 9.25 18.63 5.17
N MET A 211 9.88 18.46 6.33
CA MET A 211 11.34 18.26 6.39
C MET A 211 11.78 17.00 5.63
N LEU A 212 11.09 15.87 5.83
CA LEU A 212 11.37 14.65 5.08
C LEU A 212 11.03 14.79 3.59
N ALA A 213 9.94 15.50 3.30
CA ALA A 213 9.47 15.73 1.94
C ALA A 213 10.49 16.55 1.14
N ASP A 214 11.05 17.60 1.74
CA ASP A 214 12.09 18.43 1.16
C ASP A 214 13.37 17.62 0.90
N ALA A 215 13.70 16.62 1.74
CA ALA A 215 14.85 15.74 1.54
C ALA A 215 14.70 14.78 0.34
N VAL A 216 13.49 14.26 0.06
CA VAL A 216 13.25 13.31 -1.04
C VAL A 216 12.79 13.97 -2.34
N LYS A 217 12.34 15.23 -2.29
CA LYS A 217 11.81 15.98 -3.44
C LYS A 217 12.77 16.06 -4.63
N PRO A 218 14.10 16.29 -4.47
CA PRO A 218 15.02 16.36 -5.61
C PRO A 218 15.09 15.09 -6.45
N PHE A 219 14.63 13.97 -5.90
CA PHE A 219 14.67 12.65 -6.52
C PHE A 219 13.28 12.13 -6.94
N GLY A 220 12.23 12.95 -6.77
CA GLY A 220 10.85 12.58 -7.09
C GLY A 220 10.20 11.61 -6.09
N GLY A 221 10.74 11.53 -4.86
CA GLY A 221 10.16 10.73 -3.78
C GLY A 221 8.95 11.38 -3.11
N ILE A 222 8.15 10.55 -2.43
CA ILE A 222 7.01 11.00 -1.63
C ILE A 222 7.17 10.64 -0.14
N VAL A 223 6.48 11.37 0.72
CA VAL A 223 6.34 11.04 2.14
C VAL A 223 4.89 10.66 2.42
N ILE A 224 4.68 9.45 2.87
CA ILE A 224 3.40 8.91 3.29
C ILE A 224 3.36 9.02 4.82
N TRP A 225 2.61 10.00 5.32
CA TRP A 225 2.56 10.33 6.75
C TRP A 225 1.29 9.79 7.39
N ARG A 226 1.40 8.83 8.31
CA ARG A 226 0.21 8.19 8.90
C ARG A 226 -0.51 9.12 9.88
N ALA A 227 -1.83 9.19 9.76
CA ALA A 227 -2.74 9.92 10.64
C ALA A 227 -3.24 9.08 11.84
N PHE A 228 -2.71 7.86 12.02
CA PHE A 228 -3.05 7.02 13.16
C PHE A 228 -2.36 7.54 14.44
N VAL A 229 -2.91 8.61 15.00
CA VAL A 229 -2.43 9.27 16.22
C VAL A 229 -3.57 9.35 17.23
N TYR A 230 -3.24 9.05 18.48
CA TYR A 230 -4.12 9.25 19.63
C TYR A 230 -3.30 9.17 20.92
N SER A 231 -3.82 9.77 21.99
CA SER A 231 -3.28 9.71 23.34
C SER A 231 -4.41 9.53 24.34
N ASN A 232 -4.15 8.75 25.39
CA ASN A 232 -5.03 8.62 26.55
C ASN A 232 -4.98 9.87 27.47
N GLU A 233 -4.01 10.76 27.26
CA GLU A 233 -3.85 12.00 28.02
C GLU A 233 -4.72 13.14 27.45
N ILE A 234 -5.17 13.03 26.19
CA ILE A 234 -6.03 14.01 25.55
C ILE A 234 -7.48 13.70 25.95
N PRO A 235 -8.23 14.63 26.58
CA PRO A 235 -9.59 14.39 27.09
C PRO A 235 -10.66 14.34 25.99
N ALA A 236 -10.26 14.24 24.72
CA ALA A 236 -11.15 14.04 23.58
C ALA A 236 -11.29 12.54 23.28
N ASP A 237 -12.49 12.14 22.84
CA ASP A 237 -12.76 10.78 22.37
C ASP A 237 -11.73 10.33 21.31
N ARG A 238 -11.16 9.13 21.47
CA ARG A 238 -10.12 8.55 20.60
C ARG A 238 -10.49 8.67 19.12
N VAL A 239 -11.74 8.39 18.76
CA VAL A 239 -12.18 8.43 17.35
C VAL A 239 -12.20 9.83 16.74
N LYS A 240 -12.10 10.89 17.55
CA LYS A 240 -12.01 12.27 17.08
C LYS A 240 -10.57 12.75 16.93
N GLN A 241 -9.62 12.16 17.65
CA GLN A 241 -8.30 12.74 17.84
C GLN A 241 -7.53 12.92 16.52
N ALA A 242 -7.47 11.90 15.67
CA ALA A 242 -6.84 12.02 14.34
C ALA A 242 -7.43 13.16 13.50
N SER A 243 -8.75 13.37 13.56
CA SER A 243 -9.39 14.47 12.83
C SER A 243 -9.08 15.84 13.44
N LEU A 244 -9.01 15.93 14.77
CA LEU A 244 -8.63 17.17 15.47
C LEU A 244 -7.17 17.55 15.22
N GLU A 245 -6.28 16.56 15.06
CA GLU A 245 -4.86 16.76 14.79
C GLU A 245 -4.60 17.17 13.33
N PHE A 246 -5.20 16.47 12.36
CA PHE A 246 -4.82 16.64 10.95
C PHE A 246 -5.67 17.64 10.18
N LYS A 247 -6.96 17.81 10.50
CA LYS A 247 -7.82 18.74 9.77
C LYS A 247 -7.30 20.19 9.78
N PRO A 248 -6.78 20.74 10.91
CA PRO A 248 -6.19 22.08 10.92
C PRO A 248 -4.93 22.23 10.05
N LEU A 249 -4.28 21.11 9.70
CA LEU A 249 -3.05 21.09 8.90
C LEU A 249 -3.31 21.01 7.39
N ASP A 250 -4.57 20.96 6.96
CA ASP A 250 -4.90 20.87 5.54
C ASP A 250 -4.32 22.05 4.73
N GLY A 251 -3.55 21.72 3.68
CA GLY A 251 -2.86 22.69 2.82
C GLY A 251 -1.53 23.21 3.39
N GLN A 252 -1.08 22.72 4.54
CA GLN A 252 0.24 23.04 5.10
C GLN A 252 1.33 22.03 4.70
N PHE A 253 0.94 20.89 4.14
CA PHE A 253 1.86 19.85 3.68
C PHE A 253 2.45 20.19 2.29
N ARG A 254 3.70 19.74 2.03
CA ARG A 254 4.30 19.82 0.68
C ARG A 254 3.50 19.00 -0.33
N ASP A 255 3.64 19.35 -1.60
CA ASP A 255 3.04 18.67 -2.75
C ASP A 255 3.40 17.18 -2.87
N ASN A 256 4.55 16.76 -2.33
CA ASN A 256 4.99 15.37 -2.28
C ASN A 256 4.75 14.68 -0.92
N VAL A 257 3.87 15.24 -0.07
CA VAL A 257 3.36 14.57 1.13
C VAL A 257 1.93 14.08 0.89
N MET A 258 1.65 12.88 1.37
CA MET A 258 0.29 12.33 1.41
C MET A 258 -0.01 11.84 2.83
N VAL A 259 -1.21 12.09 3.33
CA VAL A 259 -1.61 11.69 4.68
C VAL A 259 -2.32 10.34 4.64
N GLN A 260 -1.75 9.32 5.25
CA GLN A 260 -2.30 7.96 5.25
C GLN A 260 -3.26 7.73 6.42
N VAL A 261 -4.50 7.40 6.10
CA VAL A 261 -5.64 7.34 7.01
C VAL A 261 -6.24 5.93 6.93
N LYS A 262 -6.45 5.28 8.08
CA LYS A 262 -7.15 3.99 8.15
C LYS A 262 -8.57 4.11 7.61
N ASN A 263 -9.18 2.99 7.20
CA ASN A 263 -10.56 2.98 6.71
C ASN A 263 -11.58 3.52 7.72
N GLY A 264 -11.33 3.35 9.02
CA GLY A 264 -12.14 3.92 10.11
C GLY A 264 -11.29 4.66 11.15
N PRO A 265 -11.94 5.42 12.05
CA PRO A 265 -11.27 6.31 12.99
C PRO A 265 -10.72 5.62 14.25
N LEU A 266 -10.97 4.32 14.43
CA LEU A 266 -10.47 3.56 15.56
C LEU A 266 -9.25 2.72 15.16
N ASP A 267 -9.42 1.44 14.82
CA ASP A 267 -8.30 0.53 14.60
C ASP A 267 -8.73 -0.77 13.91
N PHE A 268 -9.09 -0.69 12.63
CA PHE A 268 -9.36 -1.87 11.79
C PHE A 268 -10.37 -2.87 12.36
N GLN A 269 -11.33 -2.42 13.17
CA GLN A 269 -12.33 -3.31 13.75
C GLN A 269 -13.21 -3.93 12.65
N PRO A 270 -13.91 -5.07 12.93
CA PRO A 270 -14.69 -5.78 11.92
C PRO A 270 -15.71 -4.92 11.15
N ARG A 271 -16.21 -3.87 11.81
CA ARG A 271 -16.97 -2.79 11.18
C ARG A 271 -16.71 -1.47 11.90
N GLU A 272 -16.37 -0.45 11.14
CA GLU A 272 -16.25 0.94 11.58
C GLU A 272 -16.95 1.84 10.56
N PRO A 273 -17.45 3.03 10.96
CA PRO A 273 -17.77 4.06 9.99
C PRO A 273 -16.50 4.46 9.22
N PHE A 274 -16.65 4.99 8.00
CA PHE A 274 -15.50 5.53 7.28
C PHE A 274 -14.82 6.66 8.09
N HIS A 275 -13.50 6.79 7.96
CA HIS A 275 -12.77 7.80 8.73
C HIS A 275 -13.18 9.22 8.32
N PRO A 276 -13.53 10.13 9.27
CA PRO A 276 -14.02 11.48 8.96
C PRO A 276 -13.02 12.42 8.28
N LEU A 277 -11.76 12.00 8.07
CA LEU A 277 -10.79 12.79 7.32
C LEU A 277 -11.07 12.72 5.81
N PHE A 278 -11.68 11.64 5.33
CA PHE A 278 -12.12 11.54 3.94
C PHE A 278 -13.17 12.61 3.64
N GLY A 279 -12.79 13.59 2.82
CA GLY A 279 -13.61 14.75 2.48
C GLY A 279 -13.41 15.98 3.37
N ALA A 280 -12.54 15.89 4.39
CA ALA A 280 -12.26 17.00 5.30
C ALA A 280 -10.92 17.71 5.05
N MET A 281 -10.10 17.19 4.12
CA MET A 281 -8.77 17.73 3.77
C MET A 281 -8.58 17.91 2.25
N PRO A 282 -9.38 18.77 1.59
CA PRO A 282 -9.36 18.91 0.13
C PRO A 282 -8.05 19.49 -0.45
N LYS A 283 -7.15 20.03 0.38
CA LYS A 283 -5.86 20.58 -0.08
C LYS A 283 -4.69 19.60 0.13
N THR A 284 -4.95 18.41 0.68
CA THR A 284 -3.91 17.43 1.03
C THR A 284 -4.34 16.04 0.54
N PRO A 285 -3.58 15.40 -0.37
CA PRO A 285 -3.90 14.06 -0.82
C PRO A 285 -3.93 13.06 0.33
N LEU A 286 -5.02 12.30 0.44
CA LEU A 286 -5.17 11.25 1.43
C LEU A 286 -4.84 9.87 0.84
N VAL A 287 -4.26 9.00 1.65
CA VAL A 287 -4.00 7.58 1.33
C VAL A 287 -4.89 6.73 2.21
N LEU A 288 -5.78 5.93 1.62
CA LEU A 288 -6.57 4.97 2.39
C LEU A 288 -5.71 3.76 2.78
N GLU A 289 -5.66 3.45 4.08
CA GLU A 289 -5.01 2.25 4.61
C GLU A 289 -6.07 1.22 5.01
N PHE A 290 -6.02 0.05 4.37
CA PHE A 290 -6.74 -1.15 4.80
C PHE A 290 -5.78 -2.11 5.52
N GLN A 291 -6.32 -3.01 6.33
CA GLN A 291 -5.57 -4.08 6.96
C GLN A 291 -6.00 -5.42 6.37
N LEU A 292 -5.12 -6.10 5.63
CA LEU A 292 -5.38 -7.42 5.03
C LEU A 292 -5.00 -8.54 6.00
N THR A 293 -4.05 -8.28 6.91
CA THR A 293 -3.76 -9.21 8.00
C THR A 293 -4.91 -9.17 8.99
N GLN A 294 -5.46 -10.34 9.32
CA GLN A 294 -6.71 -10.44 10.05
C GLN A 294 -6.54 -10.24 11.57
N GLU A 295 -5.90 -9.15 12.01
CA GLU A 295 -5.64 -8.88 13.44
C GLU A 295 -6.91 -9.00 14.29
N TYR A 296 -7.98 -8.36 13.83
CA TYR A 296 -9.28 -8.33 14.50
C TYR A 296 -10.33 -9.22 13.82
N LEU A 297 -9.92 -10.04 12.84
CA LEU A 297 -10.79 -10.88 12.02
C LEU A 297 -10.41 -12.36 12.12
N GLY A 298 -9.97 -12.78 13.31
CA GLY A 298 -9.71 -14.19 13.60
C GLY A 298 -8.38 -14.73 13.05
N GLN A 299 -7.45 -13.83 12.71
CA GLN A 299 -6.06 -14.16 12.37
C GLN A 299 -5.99 -15.18 11.21
N ALA A 300 -5.07 -16.14 11.23
CA ALA A 300 -4.97 -17.17 10.19
C ALA A 300 -5.86 -18.41 10.44
N THR A 301 -6.83 -18.35 11.36
CA THR A 301 -7.69 -19.50 11.69
C THR A 301 -9.14 -19.35 11.24
N HIS A 302 -9.58 -18.12 10.94
CA HIS A 302 -10.93 -17.83 10.47
C HIS A 302 -10.92 -17.48 8.98
N LEU A 303 -11.91 -18.00 8.26
CA LEU A 303 -12.21 -17.54 6.92
C LEU A 303 -12.96 -16.21 7.03
N VAL A 304 -12.31 -15.12 6.64
CA VAL A 304 -12.95 -13.82 6.45
C VAL A 304 -12.48 -13.23 5.12
N TYR A 305 -13.40 -13.12 4.17
CA TYR A 305 -13.16 -12.45 2.89
C TYR A 305 -13.48 -10.96 3.02
N GLU A 306 -12.48 -10.12 2.87
CA GLU A 306 -12.55 -8.71 3.25
C GLU A 306 -13.01 -7.77 2.13
N ALA A 307 -13.18 -8.26 0.90
CA ALA A 307 -13.65 -7.40 -0.21
C ALA A 307 -14.98 -6.68 0.10
N PRO A 308 -15.98 -7.31 0.77
CA PRO A 308 -17.17 -6.60 1.22
C PRO A 308 -16.87 -5.44 2.19
N LEU A 309 -15.88 -5.58 3.07
CA LEU A 309 -15.41 -4.51 3.97
C LEU A 309 -14.79 -3.36 3.19
N PHE A 310 -13.89 -3.68 2.26
CA PHE A 310 -13.24 -2.68 1.43
C PHE A 310 -14.26 -1.90 0.60
N ARG A 311 -15.24 -2.60 0.02
CA ARG A 311 -16.34 -2.01 -0.76
C ARG A 311 -17.21 -1.09 0.09
N GLU A 312 -17.64 -1.54 1.26
CA GLU A 312 -18.46 -0.73 2.18
C GLU A 312 -17.79 0.63 2.48
N CYS A 313 -16.48 0.63 2.72
CA CYS A 313 -15.71 1.86 2.92
C CYS A 313 -15.60 2.68 1.62
N LEU A 314 -15.16 2.07 0.51
CA LEU A 314 -14.94 2.75 -0.77
C LEU A 314 -16.22 3.39 -1.34
N ASP A 315 -17.36 2.74 -1.15
CA ASP A 315 -18.68 3.18 -1.63
C ASP A 315 -19.36 4.20 -0.71
N SER A 316 -18.83 4.41 0.50
CA SER A 316 -19.39 5.37 1.45
C SER A 316 -19.33 6.79 0.87
N ASP A 317 -20.49 7.41 0.70
CA ASP A 317 -20.62 8.79 0.24
C ASP A 317 -20.34 9.76 1.40
N THR A 318 -19.31 10.59 1.24
CA THR A 318 -18.92 11.55 2.28
C THR A 318 -19.72 12.86 2.21
N TYR A 319 -20.40 13.10 1.10
CA TYR A 319 -21.09 14.36 0.80
C TYR A 319 -20.20 15.62 0.82
N ALA A 320 -18.86 15.47 0.84
CA ALA A 320 -17.91 16.58 0.98
C ALA A 320 -18.05 17.67 -0.10
N SER A 321 -18.40 17.26 -1.32
CA SER A 321 -18.71 18.16 -2.44
C SER A 321 -20.13 17.93 -2.99
N GLY A 322 -21.07 17.62 -2.10
CA GLY A 322 -22.41 17.15 -2.46
C GLY A 322 -22.46 15.64 -2.72
N LYS A 323 -23.63 15.16 -3.15
CA LYS A 323 -23.89 13.72 -3.37
C LYS A 323 -22.92 13.14 -4.41
N GLY A 324 -22.37 11.97 -4.11
CA GLY A 324 -21.51 11.19 -5.01
C GLY A 324 -20.02 11.42 -4.79
N ALA A 325 -19.61 12.04 -3.69
CA ALA A 325 -18.23 12.21 -3.24
C ALA A 325 -17.82 11.01 -2.37
N THR A 326 -17.78 9.82 -2.96
CA THR A 326 -17.44 8.60 -2.23
C THR A 326 -15.99 8.60 -1.77
N VAL A 327 -15.67 7.81 -0.73
CA VAL A 327 -14.28 7.61 -0.27
C VAL A 327 -13.38 7.20 -1.45
N ALA A 328 -13.84 6.30 -2.33
CA ALA A 328 -13.08 5.90 -3.51
C ALA A 328 -12.67 7.08 -4.41
N LYS A 329 -13.56 8.05 -4.62
CA LYS A 329 -13.31 9.23 -5.46
C LYS A 329 -12.46 10.31 -4.78
N ILE A 330 -12.48 10.35 -3.45
CA ILE A 330 -11.54 11.16 -2.68
C ILE A 330 -10.14 10.57 -2.84
N ILE A 331 -10.02 9.25 -2.68
CA ILE A 331 -8.74 8.54 -2.73
C ILE A 331 -8.14 8.50 -4.14
N ASP A 332 -8.95 8.32 -5.18
CA ASP A 332 -8.47 8.40 -6.57
C ASP A 332 -8.11 9.83 -7.01
N GLY A 333 -8.44 10.83 -6.17
CA GLY A 333 -8.13 12.23 -6.37
C GLY A 333 -9.10 12.98 -7.28
N SER A 334 -10.16 12.34 -7.80
CA SER A 334 -11.08 12.95 -8.77
C SER A 334 -11.95 14.06 -8.18
N VAL A 335 -12.28 14.01 -6.88
CA VAL A 335 -13.04 15.07 -6.20
C VAL A 335 -12.24 16.37 -6.13
N ASP A 336 -11.03 16.29 -5.55
CA ASP A 336 -10.20 17.47 -5.25
C ASP A 336 -9.13 17.76 -6.32
N LYS A 337 -9.11 16.96 -7.41
CA LYS A 337 -8.18 17.05 -8.54
C LYS A 337 -6.72 16.94 -8.14
N HIS A 338 -6.42 16.04 -7.19
CA HIS A 338 -5.04 15.78 -6.80
C HIS A 338 -4.25 15.14 -7.94
N PRO A 339 -3.00 15.56 -8.20
CA PRO A 339 -2.17 15.00 -9.27
C PRO A 339 -1.63 13.60 -8.93
N MET A 340 -1.68 13.20 -7.66
CA MET A 340 -1.26 11.90 -7.16
C MET A 340 -2.35 11.31 -6.27
N SER A 341 -2.55 10.01 -6.40
CA SER A 341 -3.49 9.23 -5.59
C SER A 341 -2.80 7.97 -5.07
N ALA A 342 -3.20 7.51 -3.88
CA ALA A 342 -2.57 6.35 -3.27
C ALA A 342 -3.54 5.55 -2.41
N ILE A 343 -3.32 4.24 -2.36
CA ILE A 343 -3.98 3.33 -1.43
C ILE A 343 -2.95 2.32 -0.90
N ALA A 344 -3.08 1.98 0.37
CA ALA A 344 -2.17 1.10 1.09
C ALA A 344 -2.92 -0.06 1.76
N GLY A 345 -2.29 -1.23 1.77
CA GLY A 345 -2.79 -2.41 2.47
C GLY A 345 -1.72 -2.97 3.40
N VAL A 346 -2.01 -3.08 4.70
CA VAL A 346 -1.14 -3.81 5.63
C VAL A 346 -1.23 -5.29 5.28
N THR A 347 -0.15 -5.84 4.75
CA THR A 347 -0.14 -7.16 4.12
C THR A 347 -0.36 -8.29 5.12
N ASN A 348 -0.91 -9.41 4.64
CA ASN A 348 -1.06 -10.66 5.39
C ASN A 348 -0.03 -11.73 5.00
N ILE A 349 1.04 -11.31 4.33
CA ILE A 349 2.04 -12.19 3.73
C ILE A 349 3.17 -12.48 4.72
N GLY A 350 3.62 -13.74 4.76
CA GLY A 350 4.85 -14.18 5.39
C GLY A 350 5.46 -15.38 4.68
N ASN A 351 6.41 -16.05 5.32
CA ASN A 351 7.19 -17.13 4.74
C ASN A 351 6.51 -18.51 4.79
N GLU A 352 5.28 -18.62 5.27
CA GLU A 352 4.48 -19.84 5.15
C GLU A 352 4.38 -20.29 3.69
N ARG A 353 4.19 -21.59 3.46
CA ARG A 353 4.18 -22.15 2.09
C ARG A 353 3.08 -21.55 1.22
N ASN A 354 1.93 -21.24 1.82
CA ASN A 354 0.80 -20.61 1.15
C ASN A 354 0.79 -19.07 1.26
N TRP A 355 1.88 -18.48 1.78
CA TRP A 355 2.08 -17.04 1.97
C TRP A 355 1.21 -16.36 3.02
N THR A 356 -0.06 -16.76 3.20
CA THR A 356 -1.03 -15.99 4.01
C THR A 356 -1.55 -16.73 5.25
N GLY A 357 -0.99 -17.89 5.59
CA GLY A 357 -1.41 -18.71 6.72
C GLY A 357 -2.74 -19.43 6.44
N HIS A 358 -3.85 -18.69 6.37
CA HIS A 358 -5.14 -19.23 5.94
C HIS A 358 -5.25 -19.20 4.40
N PRO A 359 -5.67 -20.29 3.71
CA PRO A 359 -5.77 -20.33 2.25
C PRO A 359 -6.69 -19.24 1.66
N PHE A 360 -7.82 -18.94 2.32
CA PHE A 360 -8.73 -17.89 1.84
C PHE A 360 -8.22 -16.47 2.11
N ALA A 361 -7.22 -16.27 2.98
CA ALA A 361 -6.64 -14.94 3.20
C ALA A 361 -5.88 -14.44 1.94
N GLN A 362 -5.49 -15.34 1.04
CA GLN A 362 -4.97 -14.96 -0.29
C GLN A 362 -6.00 -14.16 -1.10
N ALA A 363 -7.29 -14.41 -0.90
CA ALA A 363 -8.36 -13.68 -1.56
C ALA A 363 -8.40 -12.21 -1.11
N ASN A 364 -7.98 -11.89 0.12
CA ASN A 364 -7.95 -10.51 0.63
C ASN A 364 -6.81 -9.70 0.00
N TRP A 365 -5.63 -10.32 -0.14
CA TRP A 365 -4.52 -9.75 -0.90
C TRP A 365 -4.91 -9.54 -2.37
N TYR A 366 -5.53 -10.55 -2.99
CA TYR A 366 -6.04 -10.43 -4.35
C TYR A 366 -7.06 -9.29 -4.48
N ALA A 367 -8.07 -9.25 -3.61
CA ALA A 367 -9.12 -8.25 -3.62
C ALA A 367 -8.59 -6.83 -3.44
N PHE A 368 -7.65 -6.62 -2.52
CA PHE A 368 -6.99 -5.33 -2.35
C PHE A 368 -6.35 -4.86 -3.66
N GLY A 369 -5.55 -5.69 -4.33
CA GLY A 369 -4.94 -5.31 -5.61
C GLY A 369 -5.97 -5.03 -6.71
N ARG A 370 -7.03 -5.85 -6.81
CA ARG A 370 -8.10 -5.63 -7.79
C ARG A 370 -8.85 -4.32 -7.55
N LEU A 371 -9.20 -4.00 -6.31
CA LEU A 371 -9.90 -2.76 -5.94
C LEU A 371 -9.00 -1.53 -6.02
N ALA A 372 -7.70 -1.67 -5.72
CA ALA A 372 -6.73 -0.62 -5.92
C ALA A 372 -6.55 -0.27 -7.41
N TRP A 373 -6.69 -1.28 -8.29
CA TRP A 373 -6.71 -1.07 -9.74
C TRP A 373 -8.03 -0.46 -10.22
N ASP A 374 -9.17 -1.06 -9.88
CA ASP A 374 -10.49 -0.54 -10.23
C ASP A 374 -11.43 -0.67 -9.03
N HIS A 375 -11.64 0.46 -8.35
CA HIS A 375 -12.48 0.55 -7.16
C HIS A 375 -13.98 0.39 -7.45
N ARG A 376 -14.40 0.12 -8.70
CA ARG A 376 -15.79 -0.17 -9.09
C ARG A 376 -16.09 -1.67 -9.18
N LEU A 377 -15.09 -2.53 -9.09
CA LEU A 377 -15.29 -3.99 -9.11
C LEU A 377 -16.09 -4.46 -7.90
N THR A 378 -17.02 -5.40 -8.11
CA THR A 378 -17.81 -5.95 -7.01
C THR A 378 -17.01 -7.01 -6.24
N ALA A 379 -17.30 -7.18 -4.95
CA ALA A 379 -16.71 -8.25 -4.14
C ALA A 379 -16.99 -9.65 -4.73
N ALA A 380 -18.16 -9.83 -5.37
CA ALA A 380 -18.57 -11.09 -6.00
C ALA A 380 -17.77 -11.40 -7.26
N ASP A 381 -17.50 -10.40 -8.11
CA ASP A 381 -16.68 -10.58 -9.32
C ASP A 381 -15.24 -10.93 -8.96
N ILE A 382 -14.69 -10.25 -7.95
CA ILE A 382 -13.33 -10.52 -7.45
C ILE A 382 -13.24 -11.95 -6.89
N ALA A 383 -14.25 -12.39 -6.12
CA ALA A 383 -14.31 -13.75 -5.60
C ALA A 383 -14.40 -14.78 -6.73
N ASP A 384 -15.24 -14.55 -7.74
CA ASP A 384 -15.36 -15.43 -8.92
C ASP A 384 -14.01 -15.55 -9.66
N GLU A 385 -13.34 -14.42 -9.92
CA GLU A 385 -12.00 -14.40 -10.53
C GLU A 385 -11.01 -15.23 -9.69
N TRP A 386 -10.94 -14.99 -8.38
CA TRP A 386 -9.97 -15.64 -7.50
C TRP A 386 -10.22 -17.15 -7.35
N ILE A 387 -11.47 -17.58 -7.14
CA ILE A 387 -11.81 -19.00 -6.97
C ILE A 387 -11.43 -19.81 -8.21
N ARG A 388 -11.68 -19.27 -9.41
CA ARG A 388 -11.34 -19.91 -10.68
C ARG A 388 -9.84 -20.07 -10.89
N GLN A 389 -9.06 -19.08 -10.48
CA GLN A 389 -7.60 -19.09 -10.59
C GLN A 389 -6.95 -20.00 -9.54
N SER A 390 -7.58 -20.15 -8.37
CA SER A 390 -6.98 -20.83 -7.21
C SER A 390 -7.44 -22.28 -7.02
N PHE A 391 -8.64 -22.64 -7.47
CA PHE A 391 -9.24 -23.94 -7.17
C PHE A 391 -9.85 -24.65 -8.39
N SER A 392 -10.90 -24.08 -8.98
CA SER A 392 -11.67 -24.78 -10.02
C SER A 392 -12.50 -23.82 -10.87
N ASN A 393 -12.68 -24.18 -12.16
CA ASN A 393 -13.60 -23.51 -13.07
C ASN A 393 -15.01 -24.15 -13.09
N ASP A 394 -15.24 -25.22 -12.32
CA ASP A 394 -16.55 -25.84 -12.18
C ASP A 394 -17.58 -24.84 -11.60
N GLN A 395 -18.70 -24.67 -12.30
CA GLN A 395 -19.65 -23.60 -12.01
C GLN A 395 -20.36 -23.81 -10.66
N GLN A 396 -20.64 -25.06 -10.28
CA GLN A 396 -21.29 -25.37 -9.02
C GLN A 396 -20.35 -25.07 -7.84
N PHE A 397 -19.09 -25.52 -7.94
CA PHE A 397 -18.05 -25.22 -6.95
C PHE A 397 -17.85 -23.71 -6.79
N VAL A 398 -17.66 -22.98 -7.90
CA VAL A 398 -17.46 -21.51 -7.87
C VAL A 398 -18.62 -20.81 -7.18
N SER A 399 -19.87 -21.19 -7.50
CA SER A 399 -21.07 -20.59 -6.90
C SER A 399 -21.15 -20.81 -5.39
N GLN A 400 -20.88 -22.03 -4.93
CA GLN A 400 -20.95 -22.39 -3.51
C GLN A 400 -19.86 -21.68 -2.69
N VAL A 401 -18.61 -21.73 -3.16
CA VAL A 401 -17.48 -21.09 -2.47
C VAL A 401 -17.63 -19.57 -2.46
N LYS A 402 -18.11 -18.98 -3.56
CA LYS A 402 -18.37 -17.54 -3.63
C LYS A 402 -19.40 -17.10 -2.60
N THR A 403 -20.50 -17.83 -2.45
CA THR A 403 -21.51 -17.54 -1.41
C THR A 403 -20.91 -17.63 -0.01
N MET A 404 -20.12 -18.67 0.27
CA MET A 404 -19.42 -18.82 1.55
C MET A 404 -18.48 -17.62 1.83
N MET A 405 -17.67 -17.21 0.84
CA MET A 405 -16.79 -16.05 0.98
C MET A 405 -17.57 -14.77 1.25
N LEU A 406 -18.63 -14.49 0.48
CA LEU A 406 -19.40 -13.25 0.62
C LEU A 406 -20.16 -13.13 1.95
N HIS A 407 -20.45 -14.25 2.64
CA HIS A 407 -21.09 -14.25 3.94
C HIS A 407 -20.13 -14.31 5.14
N SER A 408 -18.82 -14.37 4.88
CA SER A 408 -17.81 -14.56 5.94
C SER A 408 -17.44 -13.29 6.70
N ARG A 409 -17.82 -12.11 6.18
CA ARG A 409 -17.69 -10.79 6.79
C ARG A 409 -19.08 -10.15 6.87
#